data_AF-A0A3M1EZ62-F1
#
_entry.id   AF-A0A3M1EZ62-F1
#
_cell.length_a   1.000
_cell.length_b   1.000
_cell.length_c   1.000
_cell.angle_alpha   90.00
_cell.angle_beta   90.00
_cell.angle_gamma   90.00
#
_symmetry.space_group_name_H-M   'P 1'
#
loop_
_entity.id
_entity.type
_entity.pdbx_description
1 polymer ?
#
loop_
_entity_poly.entity_id
_entity_poly.type
_entity_poly.pdbx_seq_one_letter_code
_entity_poly.pdbx_strand_id
1 'polypeptide(L)'
;QQSLTLIPLPPSGDGRNAPRRHALVAPIRLGQRPIGTLQLHDVSPDRPLTGDEETIVRAIIEQVAQIAETLRLFEETQERASRERLISDIGDRMRRAPDMESLMQVTLSELNRVLGTARAFIRLEPPAAQGDNGKTNGGAPQTDSTAPSSVPHTDSTG
;
A
#
# COMPACT_ATOMS: atom_id res chain seq x y z
N GLN A 1 -17.64 -27.26 -12.28
CA GLN A 1 -17.21 -28.45 -11.51
C GLN A 1 -15.77 -28.23 -11.05
N GLN A 2 -15.44 -28.60 -9.81
CA GLN A 2 -14.05 -28.65 -9.36
C GLN A 2 -13.49 -30.04 -9.69
N SER A 3 -12.45 -30.10 -10.52
CA SER A 3 -11.80 -31.36 -10.91
C SER A 3 -10.76 -31.78 -9.87
N LEU A 4 -10.91 -32.99 -9.34
CA LEU A 4 -9.88 -33.67 -8.55
C LEU A 4 -8.85 -34.26 -9.52
N THR A 5 -7.56 -34.02 -9.30
CA THR A 5 -6.48 -34.49 -10.17
C THR A 5 -5.57 -35.46 -9.42
N LEU A 6 -5.47 -36.71 -9.88
CA LEU A 6 -4.52 -37.68 -9.35
C LEU A 6 -3.12 -37.43 -9.95
N ILE A 7 -2.12 -37.25 -9.10
CA ILE A 7 -0.73 -36.95 -9.46
C ILE A 7 0.18 -38.01 -8.80
N PRO A 8 1.09 -38.67 -9.54
CA PRO A 8 2.05 -39.59 -8.92
C PRO A 8 3.03 -38.84 -8.01
N LEU A 9 3.29 -39.39 -6.83
CA LEU A 9 4.32 -38.88 -5.91
C LEU A 9 5.65 -39.59 -6.16
N PRO A 10 6.80 -38.91 -5.96
CA PRO A 10 8.09 -39.57 -6.01
C PRO A 10 8.19 -40.65 -4.92
N PRO A 11 8.81 -41.81 -5.21
CA PRO A 11 8.95 -42.89 -4.23
C PRO A 11 9.81 -42.42 -3.06
N SER A 12 9.22 -42.31 -1.88
CA SER A 12 9.94 -42.02 -0.64
C SER A 12 10.46 -43.34 -0.06
N GLY A 13 11.71 -43.68 -0.39
CA GLY A 13 12.45 -44.84 0.13
C GLY A 13 13.44 -45.44 -0.89
N ASP A 14 14.56 -45.96 -0.39
CA ASP A 14 15.76 -46.32 -1.15
C ASP A 14 15.67 -47.66 -1.91
N GLY A 15 14.47 -48.26 -1.95
CA GLY A 15 14.24 -49.64 -2.38
C GLY A 15 13.60 -49.76 -3.77
N ARG A 16 14.01 -50.78 -4.53
CA ARG A 16 13.43 -51.17 -5.84
C ARG A 16 11.96 -51.64 -5.77
N ASN A 17 11.32 -51.51 -4.61
CA ASN A 17 9.96 -51.97 -4.32
C ASN A 17 9.20 -50.98 -3.41
N ALA A 18 9.56 -49.69 -3.45
CA ALA A 18 8.79 -48.64 -2.77
C ALA A 18 7.39 -48.52 -3.41
N PRO A 19 6.30 -48.47 -2.61
CA PRO A 19 4.94 -48.41 -3.15
C PRO A 19 4.74 -47.12 -3.96
N ARG A 20 4.04 -47.23 -5.10
CA ARG A 20 3.66 -46.08 -5.93
C ARG A 20 2.55 -45.28 -5.25
N ARG A 21 2.95 -44.26 -4.49
CA ARG A 21 2.02 -43.33 -3.84
C ARG A 21 1.52 -42.31 -4.84
N HIS A 22 0.25 -41.91 -4.74
CA HIS A 22 -0.30 -40.82 -5.53
C HIS A 22 -0.93 -39.81 -4.57
N ALA A 23 -0.91 -38.53 -4.97
CA ALA A 23 -1.67 -37.48 -4.33
C ALA A 23 -2.88 -37.15 -5.19
N LEU A 24 -4.06 -37.05 -4.59
CA LEU A 24 -5.21 -36.42 -5.21
C LEU A 24 -5.21 -34.94 -4.82
N VAL A 25 -5.09 -34.08 -5.82
CA VAL A 25 -4.93 -32.63 -5.64
C VAL A 25 -6.21 -31.92 -6.10
N ALA A 26 -6.72 -31.04 -5.26
CA ALA A 26 -7.94 -30.29 -5.50
C ALA A 26 -7.70 -28.79 -5.24
N PRO A 27 -7.96 -27.89 -6.22
CA PRO A 27 -7.76 -26.46 -6.04
C PRO A 27 -8.84 -25.86 -5.14
N ILE A 28 -8.42 -25.17 -4.08
CA ILE A 28 -9.30 -24.35 -3.23
C ILE A 28 -9.56 -23.05 -4.01
N ARG A 29 -10.82 -22.76 -4.34
CA ARG A 29 -11.22 -21.61 -5.16
C ARG A 29 -12.20 -20.72 -4.41
N LEU A 30 -11.96 -19.41 -4.48
CA LEU A 30 -12.94 -18.39 -4.13
C LEU A 30 -13.53 -17.84 -5.44
N GLY A 31 -14.79 -18.20 -5.73
CA GLY A 31 -15.39 -17.96 -7.04
C GLY A 31 -14.59 -18.62 -8.16
N GLN A 32 -14.05 -17.82 -9.08
CA GLN A 32 -13.18 -18.30 -10.17
C GLN A 32 -11.68 -18.28 -9.84
N ARG A 33 -11.27 -17.67 -8.72
CA ARG A 33 -9.84 -17.51 -8.37
C ARG A 33 -9.35 -18.68 -7.51
N PRO A 34 -8.34 -19.46 -7.93
CA PRO A 34 -7.66 -20.39 -7.03
C PRO A 34 -6.87 -19.60 -5.98
N ILE A 35 -7.05 -19.97 -4.71
CA ILE A 35 -6.36 -19.39 -3.55
C ILE A 35 -5.43 -20.39 -2.86
N GLY A 36 -5.52 -21.69 -3.20
CA GLY A 36 -4.64 -22.73 -2.67
C GLY A 36 -4.97 -24.11 -3.26
N THR A 37 -4.41 -25.17 -2.68
CA THR A 37 -4.69 -26.57 -3.04
C THR A 37 -4.79 -27.45 -1.80
N LEU A 38 -5.83 -28.27 -1.74
CA LEU A 38 -5.90 -29.42 -0.85
C LEU A 38 -5.19 -30.62 -1.52
N GLN A 39 -4.40 -31.38 -0.76
CA GLN A 39 -3.74 -32.59 -1.24
C GLN A 39 -4.11 -33.76 -0.30
N LEU A 40 -4.60 -34.85 -0.87
CA LEU A 40 -4.80 -36.12 -0.19
C LEU A 40 -3.68 -37.06 -0.63
N HIS A 41 -2.79 -37.45 0.28
CA HIS A 41 -1.71 -38.39 -0.01
C HIS A 41 -2.15 -39.86 0.11
N ASP A 42 -1.31 -40.77 -0.36
CA ASP A 42 -1.49 -42.23 -0.30
C ASP A 42 -2.79 -42.73 -0.95
N VAL A 43 -3.32 -41.99 -1.92
CA VAL A 43 -4.40 -42.46 -2.79
C VAL A 43 -3.82 -43.49 -3.76
N SER A 44 -4.51 -44.64 -3.88
CA SER A 44 -4.13 -45.70 -4.82
C SER A 44 -5.02 -45.67 -6.05
N PRO A 45 -4.50 -45.85 -7.27
CA PRO A 45 -5.32 -45.93 -8.48
C PRO A 45 -6.31 -47.10 -8.44
N ASP A 46 -5.96 -48.16 -7.71
CA ASP A 46 -6.80 -49.36 -7.51
C ASP A 46 -7.93 -49.15 -6.47
N ARG A 47 -7.93 -48.02 -5.74
CA ARG A 47 -9.01 -47.58 -4.83
C ARG A 47 -9.30 -46.09 -5.05
N PRO A 48 -10.01 -45.73 -6.14
CA PRO A 48 -10.51 -44.36 -6.30
C PRO A 48 -11.42 -43.98 -5.13
N LEU A 49 -11.62 -42.67 -4.92
CA LEU A 49 -12.58 -42.16 -3.94
C LEU A 49 -14.00 -42.64 -4.29
N THR A 50 -14.79 -42.97 -3.27
CA THR A 50 -16.23 -43.18 -3.47
C THR A 50 -16.94 -41.84 -3.71
N GLY A 51 -18.15 -41.85 -4.26
CA GLY A 51 -18.94 -40.62 -4.46
C GLY A 51 -19.22 -39.85 -3.15
N ASP A 52 -19.31 -40.58 -2.03
CA ASP A 52 -19.45 -39.98 -0.69
C ASP A 52 -18.13 -39.34 -0.23
N GLU A 53 -17.00 -40.03 -0.40
CA GLU A 53 -15.66 -39.49 -0.09
C GLU A 53 -15.36 -38.23 -0.92
N GLU A 54 -15.65 -38.23 -2.23
CA GLU A 54 -15.52 -37.04 -3.07
C GLU A 54 -16.42 -35.88 -2.61
N THR A 55 -17.64 -36.20 -2.16
CA THR A 55 -18.60 -35.19 -1.70
C THR A 55 -18.18 -34.56 -0.38
N ILE A 56 -17.61 -35.34 0.54
CA ILE A 56 -16.99 -34.84 1.77
C ILE A 56 -15.77 -33.96 1.45
N VAL A 57 -14.87 -34.42 0.56
CA VAL A 57 -13.68 -33.63 0.15
C VAL A 57 -14.10 -32.30 -0.48
N ARG A 58 -15.10 -32.30 -1.35
CA ARG A 58 -15.67 -31.09 -1.98
C ARG A 58 -16.30 -30.14 -0.96
N ALA A 59 -17.10 -30.64 -0.02
CA ALA A 59 -17.68 -29.83 1.06
C ALA A 59 -16.60 -29.19 1.96
N ILE A 60 -15.52 -29.92 2.26
CA ILE A 60 -14.36 -29.39 3.00
C ILE A 60 -13.68 -28.26 2.20
N ILE A 61 -13.44 -28.45 0.89
CA ILE A 61 -12.80 -27.43 0.04
C ILE A 61 -13.64 -26.15 0.00
N GLU A 62 -14.95 -26.27 -0.16
CA GLU A 62 -15.89 -25.15 -0.18
C GLU A 62 -15.93 -24.42 1.17
N GLN A 63 -15.98 -25.16 2.28
CA GLN A 63 -15.96 -24.59 3.63
C GLN A 63 -14.62 -23.88 3.93
N VAL A 64 -13.49 -24.46 3.54
CA VAL A 64 -12.16 -23.86 3.71
C VAL A 64 -12.01 -22.59 2.89
N ALA A 65 -12.52 -22.56 1.66
CA ALA A 65 -12.52 -21.35 0.84
C ALA A 65 -13.32 -20.20 1.49
N GLN A 66 -14.48 -20.51 2.07
CA GLN A 66 -15.32 -19.52 2.75
C GLN A 66 -14.68 -18.99 4.05
N ILE A 67 -14.04 -19.88 4.83
CA ILE A 67 -13.31 -19.50 6.05
C ILE A 67 -12.11 -18.62 5.69
N ALA A 68 -11.34 -18.98 4.65
CA ALA A 68 -10.18 -18.21 4.22
C ALA A 68 -10.54 -16.78 3.82
N GLU A 69 -11.64 -16.57 3.09
CA GLU A 69 -12.10 -15.21 2.76
C GLU A 69 -12.61 -14.45 3.99
N THR A 70 -13.27 -15.13 4.93
CA THR A 70 -13.71 -14.53 6.19
C THR A 70 -12.53 -14.06 7.03
N LEU A 71 -11.46 -14.87 7.12
CA LEU A 71 -10.21 -14.51 7.79
C LEU A 71 -9.53 -13.32 7.09
N ARG A 72 -9.41 -13.35 5.75
CA ARG A 72 -8.82 -12.24 4.97
C ARG A 72 -9.56 -10.92 5.20
N LEU A 73 -10.90 -10.94 5.19
CA LEU A 73 -11.73 -9.75 5.47
C LEU A 73 -11.60 -9.28 6.92
N PHE A 74 -11.46 -10.20 7.87
CA PHE A 74 -11.23 -9.88 9.28
C PHE A 74 -9.86 -9.25 9.50
N GLU A 75 -8.79 -9.81 8.92
CA GLU A 75 -7.43 -9.26 8.92
C GLU A 75 -7.42 -7.84 8.33
N GLU A 76 -7.98 -7.65 7.14
CA GLU A 76 -8.11 -6.35 6.49
C GLU A 76 -8.87 -5.33 7.35
N THR A 77 -9.90 -5.79 8.10
CA THR A 77 -10.64 -4.95 9.05
C THR A 77 -9.82 -4.59 10.29
N GLN A 78 -9.05 -5.54 10.84
CA GLN A 78 -8.17 -5.31 11.99
C GLN A 78 -7.01 -4.36 11.63
N GLU A 79 -6.41 -4.51 10.46
CA GLU A 79 -5.36 -3.60 9.96
C GLU A 79 -5.88 -2.17 9.82
N ARG A 80 -7.06 -1.99 9.21
CA ARG A 80 -7.73 -0.68 9.10
C ARG A 80 -8.00 -0.07 10.48
N ALA A 81 -8.61 -0.84 11.38
CA ALA A 81 -8.90 -0.36 12.74
C ALA A 81 -7.63 -0.04 13.55
N SER A 82 -6.55 -0.81 13.37
CA SER A 82 -5.24 -0.54 13.96
C SER A 82 -4.65 0.78 13.44
N ARG A 83 -4.70 0.99 12.12
CA ARG A 83 -4.24 2.22 11.46
C ARG A 83 -5.03 3.44 11.90
N GLU A 84 -6.35 3.35 11.98
CA GLU A 84 -7.23 4.44 12.43
C GLU A 84 -6.95 4.82 13.90
N ARG A 85 -6.80 3.83 14.79
CA ARG A 85 -6.40 4.07 16.19
C ARG A 85 -5.05 4.77 16.29
N LEU A 86 -4.06 4.35 15.50
CA LEU A 86 -2.73 4.94 15.46
C LEU A 86 -2.77 6.40 14.98
N ILE A 87 -3.52 6.69 13.91
CA ILE A 87 -3.72 8.05 13.40
C ILE A 87 -4.42 8.93 14.46
N SER A 88 -5.43 8.39 15.15
CA SER A 88 -6.16 9.11 16.20
C SER A 88 -5.26 9.44 17.40
N ASP A 89 -4.48 8.48 17.91
CA ASP A 89 -3.55 8.67 19.03
C ASP A 89 -2.46 9.71 18.69
N ILE A 90 -1.85 9.61 17.50
CA ILE A 90 -0.86 10.59 17.04
C ILE A 90 -1.49 11.99 16.90
N GLY A 91 -2.66 12.10 16.26
CA GLY A 91 -3.37 13.37 16.10
C GLY A 91 -3.78 14.02 17.43
N ASP A 92 -4.12 13.20 18.42
CA ASP A 92 -4.44 13.65 19.78
C ASP A 92 -3.21 14.08 20.57
N ARG A 93 -2.06 13.40 20.42
CA ARG A 93 -0.78 13.85 21.00
C ARG A 93 -0.36 15.19 20.40
N MET A 94 -0.46 15.32 19.08
CA MET A 94 -0.21 16.57 18.36
C MET A 94 -1.13 17.70 18.86
N ARG A 95 -2.44 17.47 18.99
CA ARG A 95 -3.39 18.46 19.53
C ARG A 95 -3.12 18.90 20.97
N ARG A 96 -2.44 18.08 21.78
CA ARG A 96 -2.08 18.40 23.17
C ARG A 96 -0.71 19.09 23.32
N ALA A 97 0.04 19.28 22.22
CA ALA A 97 1.30 20.01 22.27
C ALA A 97 1.05 21.48 22.67
N PRO A 98 1.77 22.02 23.67
CA PRO A 98 1.53 23.37 24.19
C PRO A 98 2.01 24.48 23.23
N ASP A 99 2.90 24.15 22.31
CA ASP A 99 3.55 25.08 21.38
C ASP A 99 3.97 24.37 20.07
N MET A 100 4.45 25.15 19.10
CA MET A 100 4.83 24.68 17.76
C MET A 100 6.09 23.80 17.76
N GLU A 101 7.05 24.03 18.66
CA GLU A 101 8.28 23.25 18.75
C GLU A 101 7.99 21.85 19.31
N SER A 102 7.24 21.79 20.41
CA SER A 102 6.66 20.57 20.99
C SER A 102 5.85 19.78 19.95
N LEU A 103 5.02 20.46 19.15
CA LEU A 103 4.23 19.84 18.08
C LEU A 103 5.11 19.19 17.01
N MET A 104 6.13 19.91 16.53
CA MET A 104 7.07 19.39 15.53
C MET A 104 7.87 18.20 16.09
N GLN A 105 8.30 18.26 17.35
CA GLN A 105 9.04 17.17 18.00
C GLN A 105 8.20 15.90 18.16
N VAL A 106 6.93 16.04 18.61
CA VAL A 106 5.97 14.92 18.68
C VAL A 106 5.74 14.32 17.29
N THR A 107 5.46 15.16 16.30
CA THR A 107 5.22 14.71 14.91
C THR A 107 6.42 13.96 14.34
N LEU A 108 7.63 14.49 14.53
CA LEU A 108 8.86 13.89 14.02
C LEU A 108 9.18 12.54 14.71
N SER A 109 8.94 12.46 16.02
CA SER A 109 9.12 11.22 16.79
C SER A 109 8.16 10.12 16.31
N GLU A 110 6.88 10.44 16.18
CA GLU A 110 5.86 9.49 15.73
C GLU A 110 6.07 9.06 14.27
N LEU A 111 6.44 9.98 13.37
CA LEU A 111 6.77 9.63 11.98
C LEU A 111 7.96 8.66 11.88
N ASN A 112 9.05 8.93 12.59
CA ASN A 112 10.20 8.01 12.61
C ASN A 112 9.83 6.64 13.22
N ARG A 113 9.01 6.62 14.27
CA ARG A 113 8.52 5.38 14.92
C ARG A 113 7.65 4.53 14.00
N VAL A 114 6.74 5.16 13.25
CA VAL A 114 5.76 4.45 12.41
C VAL A 114 6.34 4.06 11.04
N LEU A 115 7.20 4.90 10.46
CA LEU A 115 7.76 4.69 9.12
C LEU A 115 9.14 3.99 9.14
N GLY A 116 9.77 3.86 10.31
CA GLY A 116 11.11 3.26 10.44
C GLY A 116 12.22 4.05 9.74
N THR A 117 12.01 5.35 9.48
CA THR A 117 12.91 6.18 8.68
C THR A 117 14.16 6.58 9.47
N ALA A 118 15.33 6.44 8.84
CA ALA A 118 16.60 6.85 9.45
C ALA A 118 16.72 8.38 9.68
N ARG A 119 16.02 9.18 8.87
CA ARG A 119 15.94 10.65 8.97
C ARG A 119 14.59 11.14 8.44
N ALA A 120 14.00 12.11 9.12
CA ALA A 120 12.85 12.88 8.68
C ALA A 120 13.04 14.35 9.11
N PHE A 121 12.33 15.28 8.48
CA PHE A 121 12.36 16.71 8.82
C PHE A 121 11.04 17.39 8.47
N ILE A 122 10.70 18.47 9.18
CA ILE A 122 9.51 19.28 8.95
C ILE A 122 9.98 20.69 8.55
N ARG A 123 9.45 21.23 7.45
CA ARG A 123 9.71 22.60 7.00
C ARG A 123 8.41 23.39 7.05
N LEU A 124 8.35 24.39 7.92
CA LEU A 124 7.29 25.39 7.92
C LEU A 124 7.64 26.45 6.87
N GLU A 125 6.68 26.79 6.01
CA GLU A 125 6.82 27.93 5.10
C GLU A 125 6.16 29.16 5.74
N PRO A 126 6.83 30.33 5.79
CA PRO A 126 6.20 31.55 6.28
C PRO A 126 4.91 31.85 5.51
N PRO A 127 3.84 32.35 6.15
CA PRO A 127 2.64 32.74 5.43
C PRO A 127 3.01 33.77 4.36
N ALA A 128 2.61 33.50 3.11
CA ALA A 128 2.93 34.37 1.99
C ALA A 128 2.42 35.78 2.28
N ALA A 129 3.34 36.76 2.32
CA ALA A 129 3.02 38.15 2.59
C ALA A 129 2.02 38.65 1.55
N GLN A 130 0.77 38.80 1.96
CA GLN A 130 -0.31 39.17 1.06
C GLN A 130 -0.14 40.65 0.72
N GLY A 131 0.30 40.92 -0.51
CA GLY A 131 0.72 42.25 -0.94
C GLY A 131 -0.37 43.30 -0.75
N ASP A 132 -0.12 44.24 0.16
CA ASP A 132 -0.96 45.42 0.36
C ASP A 132 -0.83 46.35 -0.87
N ASN A 133 -1.70 46.12 -1.85
CA ASN A 133 -1.87 47.00 -3.00
C ASN A 133 -2.64 48.26 -2.60
N GLY A 134 -2.04 49.05 -1.71
CA GLY A 134 -2.46 50.39 -1.35
C GLY A 134 -2.46 51.30 -2.59
N LYS A 135 -3.63 51.49 -3.19
CA LYS A 135 -3.84 52.36 -4.36
C LYS A 135 -3.50 53.81 -4.00
N THR A 136 -2.31 54.27 -4.38
CA THR A 136 -1.94 55.69 -4.32
C THR A 136 -2.68 56.49 -5.38
N ASN A 137 -3.85 57.02 -5.03
CA ASN A 137 -4.56 58.02 -5.83
C ASN A 137 -3.97 59.41 -5.52
N GLY A 138 -3.39 60.11 -6.52
CA GLY A 138 -2.90 61.46 -6.30
C GLY A 138 -2.08 62.12 -7.42
N GLY A 139 -2.74 62.62 -8.46
CA GLY A 139 -2.29 63.84 -9.16
C GLY A 139 -1.27 63.73 -10.31
N ALA A 140 -1.77 63.94 -11.52
CA ALA A 140 -1.09 64.66 -12.61
C ALA A 140 -1.97 65.90 -12.95
N PRO A 141 -1.61 66.86 -13.83
CA PRO A 141 -0.42 66.94 -14.71
C PRO A 141 0.27 68.34 -14.81
N GLN A 142 1.45 68.39 -15.43
CA GLN A 142 1.99 69.45 -16.34
C GLN A 142 3.39 68.99 -16.79
N THR A 143 3.66 68.63 -18.04
CA THR A 143 3.85 69.48 -19.23
C THR A 143 4.89 70.58 -19.06
N ASP A 144 6.11 70.34 -19.55
CA ASP A 144 6.75 71.30 -20.45
C ASP A 144 7.58 70.57 -21.52
N SER A 145 7.77 71.22 -22.65
CA SER A 145 8.34 70.69 -23.89
C SER A 145 9.57 71.50 -24.29
N THR A 146 10.77 70.90 -24.29
CA THR A 146 11.85 71.32 -25.20
C THR A 146 12.81 70.17 -25.47
N ALA A 147 12.81 69.69 -26.71
CA ALA A 147 14.01 69.17 -27.40
C ALA A 147 14.59 70.34 -28.24
N PRO A 148 15.88 70.37 -28.66
CA PRO A 148 16.61 69.19 -29.12
C PRO A 148 18.16 69.15 -28.92
N SER A 149 18.74 68.03 -29.37
CA SER A 149 20.05 67.92 -30.03
C SER A 149 21.35 68.28 -29.28
N SER A 150 22.19 67.26 -29.06
CA SER A 150 23.63 67.30 -29.43
C SER A 150 24.23 65.90 -29.53
N VAL A 151 24.72 65.57 -30.73
CA VAL A 151 25.70 64.50 -31.08
C VAL A 151 26.97 65.27 -31.47
N PRO A 152 28.24 64.89 -31.14
CA PRO A 152 28.91 63.60 -31.46
C PRO A 152 29.97 63.17 -30.37
N HIS A 153 31.09 62.45 -30.55
CA HIS A 153 31.81 61.83 -31.70
C HIS A 153 32.81 60.73 -31.19
N THR A 154 32.93 59.57 -31.88
CA THR A 154 34.09 58.60 -31.87
C THR A 154 34.58 58.01 -30.52
N ASP A 155 35.29 56.88 -30.41
CA ASP A 155 36.00 55.92 -31.31
C ASP A 155 35.53 54.47 -30.98
N SER A 156 35.65 53.40 -31.78
CA SER A 156 36.57 52.96 -32.85
C SER A 156 37.91 52.34 -32.44
N THR A 157 37.98 51.01 -32.59
CA THR A 157 39.19 50.19 -32.80
C THR A 157 40.08 49.86 -31.58
N GLY A 158 40.28 48.55 -31.37
CA GLY A 158 41.14 47.91 -30.38
C GLY A 158 40.92 46.40 -30.41
#